data_AF-A0A2H6A7U5-F1
#
_entry.id   AF-A0A2H6A7U5-F1
#
_cell.length_a   1.000
_cell.length_b   1.000
_cell.length_c   1.000
_cell.angle_alpha   90.00
_cell.angle_beta   90.00
_cell.angle_gamma   90.00
#
_symmetry.space_group_name_H-M   'P 1'
#
loop_
_entity.id
_entity.type
_entity.pdbx_description
1 polymer ?
#
loop_
_entity_poly.entity_id
_entity_poly.type
_entity_poly.pdbx_seq_one_letter_code
_entity_poly.pdbx_strand_id
1 'polypeptide(L)'
;MQNNFEKSSAEYKQEESARKEEREKIVNEIVENLKKAQKDEASVEDVILGLSGIGSHESITLRRELLREYKGEYNGLIARSLINVGNAESMELRKELQDKGVGSKEIALSLTGVMTSEAMLWRRKLIQEAVGENNYNLLKNIAESLAGIDTTEARELRELLKSSGLKNEDLILSFTGISNEEAMEFRWKLFNEAVKDNRSFDLLRNIAYSLAGVDNDDSFELREKLLEKISQNYSSYEYDALMSIAMSLTGVKSQKSIDFRKKLLKKFGEREVKQEFLIFSLLTSLAGVDSDESMKLREELYEQFKTTEFESSERFLDSRGFDSYTADEKIKEGLRKEGIKYLLFNFAASFAGVNNSKAEELKKKYFIDNPDIFDIFTKSSFTESISFKATLMAKSYFTDHWPIFDAIVCRYGYEK
;
A
#
# COMPACT_ATOMS: atom_id res chain seq x y z
N MET A 1 -19.46 -40.20 -12.40
CA MET A 1 -18.61 -40.59 -11.25
C MET A 1 -17.51 -39.54 -11.14
N GLN A 2 -17.71 -38.52 -10.32
CA GLN A 2 -16.65 -37.56 -9.98
C GLN A 2 -15.80 -38.18 -8.88
N ASN A 3 -14.63 -38.71 -9.24
CA ASN A 3 -13.61 -39.12 -8.30
C ASN A 3 -12.92 -37.86 -7.76
N ASN A 4 -13.51 -37.24 -6.72
CA ASN A 4 -12.75 -36.32 -5.87
C ASN A 4 -11.85 -37.18 -4.99
N PHE A 5 -10.60 -37.38 -5.42
CA PHE A 5 -9.55 -37.89 -4.54
C PHE A 5 -9.25 -36.80 -3.51
N GLU A 6 -9.81 -36.95 -2.31
CA GLU A 6 -9.38 -36.18 -1.15
C GLU A 6 -7.90 -36.52 -0.88
N LYS A 7 -7.02 -35.54 -1.09
CA LYS A 7 -5.60 -35.63 -0.71
C LYS A 7 -5.49 -36.08 0.75
N SER A 8 -4.56 -36.99 1.03
CA SER A 8 -4.35 -37.46 2.40
C SER A 8 -3.74 -36.35 3.27
N SER A 9 -3.98 -36.39 4.59
CA SER A 9 -3.36 -35.45 5.53
C SER A 9 -1.82 -35.43 5.45
N ALA A 10 -1.20 -36.55 5.06
CA ALA A 10 0.24 -36.66 4.86
C ALA A 10 0.71 -35.91 3.61
N GLU A 11 -0.04 -36.00 2.50
CA GLU A 11 0.25 -35.26 1.26
C GLU A 11 0.16 -33.76 1.47
N TYR A 12 -0.84 -33.29 2.23
CA TYR A 12 -0.96 -31.86 2.59
C TYR A 12 0.24 -31.37 3.39
N LYS A 13 0.69 -32.11 4.40
CA LYS A 13 1.87 -31.74 5.21
C LYS A 13 3.15 -31.71 4.37
N GLN A 14 3.32 -32.65 3.45
CA GLN A 14 4.48 -32.70 2.57
C GLN A 14 4.48 -31.51 1.59
N GLU A 15 3.32 -31.19 1.00
CA GLU A 15 3.17 -30.03 0.11
C GLU A 15 3.40 -28.70 0.85
N GLU A 16 2.92 -28.58 2.09
CA GLU A 16 3.15 -27.41 2.94
C GLU A 16 4.63 -27.24 3.29
N SER A 17 5.32 -28.34 3.63
CA SER A 17 6.77 -28.34 3.88
C SER A 17 7.56 -27.92 2.64
N ALA A 18 7.25 -28.48 1.47
CA ALA A 18 7.93 -28.14 0.22
C ALA A 18 7.71 -26.66 -0.15
N ARG A 19 6.48 -26.15 -0.03
CA ARG A 19 6.17 -24.73 -0.24
C ARG A 19 6.90 -23.83 0.75
N LYS A 20 7.08 -24.27 1.99
CA LYS A 20 7.85 -23.54 3.00
C LYS A 20 9.32 -23.45 2.62
N GLU A 21 9.95 -24.57 2.26
CA GLU A 21 11.35 -24.61 1.83
C GLU A 21 11.60 -23.75 0.58
N GLU A 22 10.70 -23.82 -0.41
CA GLU A 22 10.76 -22.98 -1.60
C GLU A 22 10.68 -21.48 -1.26
N ARG A 23 9.78 -21.10 -0.34
CA ARG A 23 9.68 -19.71 0.14
C ARG A 23 10.94 -19.25 0.85
N GLU A 24 11.50 -20.08 1.74
CA GLU A 24 12.75 -19.76 2.43
C GLU A 24 13.90 -19.57 1.44
N LYS A 25 13.98 -20.41 0.39
CA LYS A 25 14.95 -20.25 -0.69
C LYS A 25 14.80 -18.92 -1.42
N ILE A 26 13.57 -18.54 -1.81
CA ILE A 26 13.29 -17.27 -2.49
C ILE A 26 13.65 -16.08 -1.59
N VAL A 27 13.29 -16.14 -0.30
CA VAL A 27 13.61 -15.08 0.66
C VAL A 27 15.13 -14.92 0.81
N ASN A 28 15.87 -16.02 0.91
CA ASN A 28 17.33 -15.97 1.01
C ASN A 28 17.97 -15.41 -0.26
N GLU A 29 17.49 -15.80 -1.44
CA GLU A 29 17.94 -15.23 -2.72
C GLU A 29 17.71 -13.71 -2.78
N ILE A 30 16.53 -13.24 -2.34
CA ILE A 30 16.23 -11.80 -2.25
C ILE A 30 17.23 -11.09 -1.32
N VAL A 31 17.48 -11.62 -0.12
CA VAL A 31 18.40 -11.00 0.84
C VAL A 31 19.83 -10.98 0.30
N GLU A 32 20.29 -12.04 -0.36
CA GLU A 32 21.62 -12.06 -0.98
C GLU A 32 21.74 -11.06 -2.14
N ASN A 33 20.68 -10.91 -2.96
CA ASN A 33 20.63 -9.89 -4.00
C ASN A 33 20.67 -8.47 -3.41
N LEU A 34 20.00 -8.22 -2.28
CA LEU A 34 20.05 -6.94 -1.57
C LEU A 34 21.45 -6.65 -1.02
N LYS A 35 22.12 -7.65 -0.41
CA LYS A 35 23.52 -7.51 0.02
C LYS A 35 24.46 -7.22 -1.15
N LYS A 36 24.23 -7.88 -2.29
CA LYS A 36 25.01 -7.62 -3.50
C LYS A 36 24.76 -6.19 -4.01
N ALA A 37 23.51 -5.76 -4.09
CA ALA A 37 23.14 -4.41 -4.51
C ALA A 37 23.80 -3.34 -3.61
N GLN A 38 23.83 -3.57 -2.29
CA GLN A 38 24.55 -2.68 -1.36
C GLN A 38 26.04 -2.58 -1.70
N LYS A 39 26.71 -3.70 -2.00
CA LYS A 39 28.13 -3.73 -2.40
C LYS A 39 28.37 -3.06 -3.75
N ASP A 40 27.39 -3.14 -4.64
CA ASP A 40 27.40 -2.53 -5.97
C ASP A 40 26.91 -1.05 -5.92
N GLU A 41 27.02 -0.39 -4.76
CA GLU A 41 26.71 1.03 -4.54
C GLU A 41 25.24 1.43 -4.80
N ALA A 42 24.29 0.49 -4.66
CA ALA A 42 22.87 0.86 -4.59
C ALA A 42 22.61 1.78 -3.39
N SER A 43 21.58 2.64 -3.49
CA SER A 43 21.18 3.49 -2.37
C SER A 43 20.84 2.63 -1.15
N VAL A 44 21.36 3.01 0.00
CA VAL A 44 21.05 2.35 1.28
C VAL A 44 19.55 2.38 1.56
N GLU A 45 18.87 3.46 1.16
CA GLU A 45 17.43 3.60 1.29
C GLU A 45 16.70 2.53 0.48
N ASP A 46 17.12 2.28 -0.76
CA ASP A 46 16.53 1.26 -1.63
C ASP A 46 16.73 -0.14 -1.04
N VAL A 47 17.91 -0.41 -0.48
CA VAL A 47 18.21 -1.69 0.20
C VAL A 47 17.29 -1.87 1.42
N ILE A 48 17.10 -0.83 2.25
CA ILE A 48 16.25 -0.91 3.43
C ILE A 48 14.77 -1.08 3.04
N LEU A 49 14.31 -0.34 2.03
CA LEU A 49 12.95 -0.48 1.51
C LEU A 49 12.72 -1.89 0.95
N GLY A 50 13.71 -2.46 0.26
CA GLY A 50 13.67 -3.83 -0.23
C GLY A 50 13.64 -4.91 0.85
N LEU A 51 13.90 -4.58 2.11
CA LEU A 51 13.75 -5.52 3.24
C LEU A 51 12.32 -5.53 3.79
N SER A 52 11.46 -4.60 3.42
CA SER A 52 10.11 -4.43 3.99
C SER A 52 9.27 -5.71 3.89
N GLY A 53 8.66 -6.12 5.01
CA GLY A 53 7.87 -7.36 5.08
C GLY A 53 8.68 -8.67 5.08
N ILE A 54 10.00 -8.61 4.98
CA ILE A 54 10.88 -9.79 5.05
C ILE A 54 11.37 -9.95 6.50
N GLY A 55 11.02 -11.08 7.09
CA GLY A 55 11.33 -11.44 8.48
C GLY A 55 12.30 -12.59 8.66
N SER A 56 13.05 -13.01 7.63
CA SER A 56 14.06 -14.05 7.81
C SER A 56 15.19 -13.57 8.74
N HIS A 57 15.86 -14.50 9.40
CA HIS A 57 17.02 -14.22 10.25
C HIS A 57 18.09 -13.41 9.50
N GLU A 58 18.33 -13.75 8.24
CA GLU A 58 19.27 -13.08 7.34
C GLU A 58 18.84 -11.63 7.06
N SER A 59 17.54 -11.38 6.88
CA SER A 59 17.02 -10.02 6.67
C SER A 59 17.12 -9.16 7.94
N ILE A 60 16.95 -9.74 9.13
CA ILE A 60 17.14 -9.03 10.40
C ILE A 60 18.63 -8.76 10.64
N THR A 61 19.50 -9.73 10.30
CA THR A 61 20.95 -9.57 10.35
C THR A 61 21.43 -8.43 9.46
N LEU A 62 20.94 -8.35 8.21
CA LEU A 62 21.27 -7.24 7.31
C LEU A 62 20.80 -5.89 7.87
N ARG A 63 19.60 -5.80 8.45
CA ARG A 63 19.15 -4.57 9.13
C ARG A 63 20.08 -4.15 10.27
N ARG A 64 20.55 -5.11 11.08
CA ARG A 64 21.52 -4.84 12.16
C ARG A 64 22.90 -4.45 11.61
N GLU A 65 23.32 -4.97 10.47
CA GLU A 65 24.54 -4.55 9.79
C GLU A 65 24.45 -3.10 9.32
N LEU A 66 23.38 -2.75 8.60
CA LEU A 66 23.10 -1.38 8.16
C LEU A 66 23.01 -0.40 9.34
N LEU A 67 22.36 -0.81 10.42
CA LEU A 67 22.26 -0.04 11.67
C LEU A 67 23.65 0.29 12.27
N ARG A 68 24.60 -0.63 12.18
CA ARG A 68 25.99 -0.43 12.67
C ARG A 68 26.82 0.41 11.71
N GLU A 69 26.74 0.11 10.42
CA GLU A 69 27.53 0.74 9.37
C GLU A 69 27.23 2.24 9.26
N TYR A 70 25.95 2.61 9.24
CA TYR A 70 25.50 4.00 9.04
C TYR A 70 25.24 4.77 10.33
N LYS A 71 25.71 4.25 11.48
CA LYS A 71 25.78 4.94 12.78
C LYS A 71 24.53 5.73 13.22
N GLY A 72 23.33 5.35 12.79
CA GLY A 72 22.11 6.03 13.19
C GLY A 72 21.33 6.72 12.06
N GLU A 73 21.97 7.00 10.92
CA GLU A 73 21.40 7.84 9.85
C GLU A 73 20.07 7.30 9.33
N TYR A 74 19.95 5.98 9.22
CA TYR A 74 18.77 5.32 8.67
C TYR A 74 17.88 4.62 9.70
N ASN A 75 18.03 4.90 10.99
CA ASN A 75 17.32 4.14 12.04
C ASN A 75 15.79 4.18 11.89
N GLY A 76 15.23 5.36 11.55
CA GLY A 76 13.80 5.51 11.30
C GLY A 76 13.33 4.69 10.09
N LEU A 77 14.16 4.62 9.03
CA LEU A 77 13.84 3.83 7.84
C LEU A 77 13.96 2.33 8.12
N ILE A 78 14.96 1.91 8.91
CA ILE A 78 15.10 0.53 9.37
C ILE A 78 13.88 0.13 10.20
N ALA A 79 13.39 0.99 11.10
CA ALA A 79 12.16 0.73 11.85
C ALA A 79 10.97 0.51 10.90
N ARG A 80 10.78 1.39 9.90
CA ARG A 80 9.70 1.24 8.90
C ARG A 80 9.81 -0.05 8.08
N SER A 81 11.03 -0.52 7.80
CA SER A 81 11.21 -1.80 7.09
C SER A 81 10.73 -3.03 7.86
N LEU A 82 10.36 -2.90 9.15
CA LEU A 82 9.83 -3.99 9.97
C LEU A 82 8.30 -4.13 9.89
N ILE A 83 7.61 -3.32 9.09
CA ILE A 83 6.17 -3.47 8.88
C ILE A 83 5.86 -4.90 8.39
N ASN A 84 4.78 -5.50 8.92
CA ASN A 84 4.38 -6.90 8.72
C ASN A 84 5.38 -7.95 9.24
N VAL A 85 6.44 -7.55 9.96
CA VAL A 85 7.44 -8.48 10.51
C VAL A 85 7.26 -8.62 12.02
N GLY A 86 6.64 -9.73 12.45
CA GLY A 86 6.22 -9.95 13.85
C GLY A 86 6.98 -11.01 14.66
N ASN A 87 8.09 -11.55 14.16
CA ASN A 87 8.83 -12.56 14.92
C ASN A 87 9.62 -11.96 16.11
N ALA A 88 10.13 -12.84 16.98
CA ALA A 88 10.86 -12.42 18.19
C ALA A 88 12.06 -11.51 17.86
N GLU A 89 12.86 -11.84 16.84
CA GLU A 89 14.02 -11.04 16.46
C GLU A 89 13.63 -9.63 15.97
N SER A 90 12.50 -9.48 15.29
CA SER A 90 12.03 -8.16 14.86
C SER A 90 11.48 -7.33 16.01
N MET A 91 10.87 -7.96 17.03
CA MET A 91 10.45 -7.28 18.26
C MET A 91 11.66 -6.81 19.08
N GLU A 92 12.70 -7.63 19.18
CA GLU A 92 13.98 -7.24 19.79
C GLU A 92 14.62 -6.07 19.03
N LEU A 93 14.66 -6.13 17.69
CA LEU A 93 15.23 -5.04 16.90
C LEU A 93 14.46 -3.73 17.07
N ARG A 94 13.12 -3.75 17.21
CA ARG A 94 12.35 -2.54 17.55
C ARG A 94 12.77 -1.95 18.89
N LYS A 95 13.11 -2.79 19.87
CA LYS A 95 13.59 -2.34 21.18
C LYS A 95 14.97 -1.72 21.08
N GLU A 96 15.89 -2.38 20.36
CA GLU A 96 17.21 -1.83 20.08
C GLU A 96 17.13 -0.46 19.37
N LEU A 97 16.19 -0.30 18.43
CA LEU A 97 15.96 0.95 17.71
C LEU A 97 15.40 2.04 18.64
N GLN A 98 14.43 1.71 19.49
CA GLN A 98 13.91 2.64 20.50
C GLN A 98 15.01 3.08 21.48
N ASP A 99 15.86 2.16 21.95
CA ASP A 99 17.00 2.45 22.83
C ASP A 99 18.07 3.33 22.14
N LYS A 100 18.13 3.29 20.80
CA LYS A 100 18.95 4.16 19.95
C LYS A 100 18.29 5.50 19.59
N GLY A 101 17.15 5.83 20.22
CA GLY A 101 16.47 7.12 20.05
C GLY A 101 15.54 7.22 18.84
N VAL A 102 15.15 6.09 18.22
CA VAL A 102 14.07 6.11 17.22
C VAL A 102 12.78 6.54 17.90
N GLY A 103 12.12 7.54 17.31
CA GLY A 103 10.90 8.12 17.84
C GLY A 103 9.73 7.15 17.90
N SER A 104 8.83 7.38 18.85
CA SER A 104 7.63 6.57 19.07
C SER A 104 6.70 6.52 17.86
N LYS A 105 6.73 7.54 16.99
CA LYS A 105 6.04 7.54 15.70
C LYS A 105 6.54 6.41 14.80
N GLU A 106 7.84 6.33 14.57
CA GLU A 106 8.45 5.31 13.71
C GLU A 106 8.25 3.90 14.29
N ILE A 107 8.32 3.77 15.62
CA ILE A 107 8.00 2.51 16.30
C ILE A 107 6.53 2.12 16.10
N ALA A 108 5.58 3.04 16.29
CA ALA A 108 4.15 2.77 16.06
C ALA A 108 3.88 2.32 14.62
N LEU A 109 4.46 3.02 13.63
CA LEU A 109 4.33 2.65 12.23
C LEU A 109 4.93 1.27 11.93
N SER A 110 6.08 0.93 12.54
CA SER A 110 6.73 -0.37 12.36
C SER A 110 5.90 -1.56 12.84
N LEU A 111 4.92 -1.33 13.73
CA LEU A 111 4.03 -2.38 14.25
C LEU A 111 2.88 -2.69 13.29
N THR A 112 2.70 -1.94 12.21
CA THR A 112 1.62 -2.16 11.23
C THR A 112 1.59 -3.60 10.74
N GLY A 113 0.42 -4.23 10.79
CA GLY A 113 0.21 -5.63 10.41
C GLY A 113 0.85 -6.68 11.34
N VAL A 114 1.44 -6.27 12.47
CA VAL A 114 1.95 -7.20 13.50
C VAL A 114 0.88 -7.47 14.55
N MET A 115 0.45 -8.74 14.64
CA MET A 115 -0.66 -9.18 15.49
C MET A 115 -0.26 -9.94 16.76
N THR A 116 1.04 -10.03 17.07
CA THR A 116 1.51 -10.69 18.29
C THR A 116 0.98 -10.01 19.55
N SER A 117 0.82 -10.77 20.63
CA SER A 117 0.47 -10.23 21.95
C SER A 117 1.50 -9.18 22.42
N GLU A 118 2.78 -9.38 22.11
CA GLU A 118 3.83 -8.41 22.42
C GLU A 118 3.61 -7.07 21.69
N ALA A 119 3.27 -7.10 20.40
CA ALA A 119 2.95 -5.88 19.65
C ALA A 119 1.71 -5.16 20.20
N MET A 120 0.71 -5.89 20.71
CA MET A 120 -0.46 -5.27 21.37
C MET A 120 -0.08 -4.57 22.68
N LEU A 121 0.80 -5.17 23.48
CA LEU A 121 1.32 -4.54 24.71
C LEU A 121 2.13 -3.27 24.39
N TRP A 122 2.93 -3.31 23.33
CA TRP A 122 3.67 -2.13 22.86
C TRP A 122 2.74 -1.01 22.42
N ARG A 123 1.71 -1.31 21.62
CA ARG A 123 0.70 -0.31 21.25
C ARG A 123 0.03 0.30 22.48
N ARG A 124 -0.32 -0.51 23.48
CA ARG A 124 -0.90 -0.02 24.74
C ARG A 124 0.05 0.95 25.47
N LYS A 125 1.33 0.61 25.58
CA LYS A 125 2.36 1.49 26.16
C LYS A 125 2.46 2.81 25.39
N LEU A 126 2.51 2.74 24.06
CA LEU A 126 2.60 3.93 23.19
C LEU A 126 1.34 4.82 23.30
N ILE A 127 0.15 4.25 23.52
CA ILE A 127 -1.07 5.04 23.77
C ILE A 127 -0.93 5.81 25.09
N GLN A 128 -0.47 5.15 26.15
CA GLN A 128 -0.27 5.80 27.46
C GLN A 128 0.77 6.94 27.37
N GLU A 129 1.85 6.73 26.64
CA GLU A 129 2.86 7.75 26.34
C GLU A 129 2.24 8.92 25.56
N ALA A 130 1.52 8.63 24.47
CA ALA A 130 0.84 9.64 23.67
C ALA A 130 -0.14 10.49 24.49
N VAL A 131 -0.88 9.87 25.42
CA VAL A 131 -1.78 10.59 26.34
C VAL A 131 -0.98 11.47 27.30
N GLY A 132 0.09 10.94 27.89
CA GLY A 132 0.95 11.70 28.81
C GLY A 132 1.61 12.91 28.16
N GLU A 133 1.93 12.82 26.87
CA GLU A 133 2.56 13.88 26.08
C GLU A 133 1.56 14.77 25.33
N ASN A 134 0.26 14.48 25.40
CA ASN A 134 -0.77 15.12 24.58
C ASN A 134 -0.47 15.04 23.05
N ASN A 135 0.08 13.91 22.62
CA ASN A 135 0.54 13.67 21.25
C ASN A 135 -0.55 13.01 20.40
N TYR A 136 -1.46 13.83 19.87
CA TYR A 136 -2.56 13.36 19.01
C TYR A 136 -2.08 12.60 17.77
N ASN A 137 -0.98 13.05 17.15
CA ASN A 137 -0.43 12.39 15.97
C ASN A 137 0.05 10.98 16.27
N LEU A 138 0.64 10.74 17.46
CA LEU A 138 1.03 9.40 17.87
C LEU A 138 -0.20 8.49 18.05
N LEU A 139 -1.30 8.98 18.65
CA LEU A 139 -2.56 8.22 18.72
C LEU A 139 -3.06 7.82 17.33
N LYS A 140 -3.00 8.74 16.36
CA LYS A 140 -3.37 8.46 14.97
C LYS A 140 -2.50 7.36 14.35
N ASN A 141 -1.17 7.46 14.46
CA ASN A 141 -0.26 6.44 13.93
C ASN A 141 -0.51 5.06 14.58
N ILE A 142 -0.82 5.02 15.87
CA ILE A 142 -1.16 3.77 16.56
C ILE A 142 -2.48 3.19 16.02
N ALA A 143 -3.49 4.03 15.78
CA ALA A 143 -4.74 3.59 15.17
C ALA A 143 -4.53 2.98 13.78
N GLU A 144 -3.75 3.64 12.92
CA GLU A 144 -3.38 3.14 11.59
C GLU A 144 -2.64 1.81 11.67
N SER A 145 -1.77 1.62 12.67
CA SER A 145 -1.04 0.36 12.87
C SER A 145 -1.93 -0.86 13.20
N LEU A 146 -3.21 -0.64 13.55
CA LEU A 146 -4.21 -1.67 13.83
C LEU A 146 -5.02 -2.07 12.59
N ALA A 147 -4.79 -1.44 11.44
CA ALA A 147 -5.44 -1.80 10.18
C ALA A 147 -5.29 -3.30 9.88
N GLY A 148 -6.38 -3.93 9.48
CA GLY A 148 -6.46 -5.36 9.15
C GLY A 148 -6.47 -6.32 10.34
N ILE A 149 -6.38 -5.83 11.60
CA ILE A 149 -6.31 -6.68 12.79
C ILE A 149 -7.67 -6.75 13.49
N ASP A 150 -8.36 -7.88 13.35
CA ASP A 150 -9.66 -8.13 13.97
C ASP A 150 -9.57 -9.16 15.12
N THR A 151 -8.81 -8.82 16.16
CA THR A 151 -8.74 -9.59 17.41
C THR A 151 -9.44 -8.85 18.54
N THR A 152 -9.78 -9.57 19.62
CA THR A 152 -10.36 -8.99 20.84
C THR A 152 -9.44 -7.89 21.41
N GLU A 153 -8.14 -8.15 21.47
CA GLU A 153 -7.14 -7.20 21.96
C GLU A 153 -7.07 -5.95 21.09
N ALA A 154 -7.16 -6.09 19.76
CA ALA A 154 -7.20 -4.94 18.86
C ALA A 154 -8.46 -4.09 19.07
N ARG A 155 -9.62 -4.70 19.34
CA ARG A 155 -10.86 -3.97 19.69
C ARG A 155 -10.72 -3.21 21.00
N GLU A 156 -10.13 -3.82 22.03
CA GLU A 156 -9.83 -3.12 23.28
C GLU A 156 -8.92 -1.90 23.07
N LEU A 157 -7.92 -2.03 22.19
CA LEU A 157 -7.04 -0.90 21.86
C LEU A 157 -7.77 0.21 21.09
N ARG A 158 -8.75 -0.12 20.24
CA ARG A 158 -9.60 0.89 19.57
C ARG A 158 -10.45 1.67 20.57
N GLU A 159 -11.04 1.00 21.55
CA GLU A 159 -11.77 1.68 22.63
C GLU A 159 -10.84 2.49 23.55
N LEU A 160 -9.61 2.01 23.77
CA LEU A 160 -8.60 2.78 24.50
C LEU A 160 -8.19 4.05 23.73
N LEU A 161 -7.96 3.96 22.41
CA LEU A 161 -7.63 5.11 21.56
C LEU A 161 -8.74 6.17 21.59
N LYS A 162 -9.99 5.71 21.48
CA LYS A 162 -11.19 6.57 21.55
C LYS A 162 -11.32 7.28 22.90
N SER A 163 -11.19 6.55 24.01
CA SER A 163 -11.21 7.13 25.36
C SER A 163 -10.00 8.00 25.67
N SER A 164 -8.89 7.80 24.94
CA SER A 164 -7.70 8.65 24.96
C SER A 164 -7.83 9.94 24.13
N GLY A 165 -9.00 10.20 23.53
CA GLY A 165 -9.28 11.44 22.81
C GLY A 165 -9.05 11.39 21.30
N LEU A 166 -8.74 10.22 20.72
CA LEU A 166 -8.70 10.09 19.26
C LEU A 166 -10.10 10.28 18.68
N LYS A 167 -10.23 11.17 17.69
CA LYS A 167 -11.52 11.42 17.03
C LYS A 167 -11.92 10.22 16.18
N ASN A 168 -13.23 9.99 16.06
CA ASN A 168 -13.76 8.92 15.22
C ASN A 168 -13.30 9.03 13.75
N GLU A 169 -13.10 10.26 13.27
CA GLU A 169 -12.61 10.56 11.91
C GLU A 169 -11.24 9.94 11.61
N ASP A 170 -10.36 9.83 12.62
CA ASP A 170 -9.06 9.16 12.48
C ASP A 170 -9.14 7.70 12.95
N LEU A 171 -9.95 7.40 13.98
CA LEU A 171 -10.13 6.04 14.49
C LEU A 171 -10.62 5.07 13.40
N ILE A 172 -11.43 5.54 12.45
CA ILE A 172 -11.97 4.72 11.35
C ILE A 172 -10.88 4.04 10.52
N LEU A 173 -9.68 4.62 10.44
CA LEU A 173 -8.57 4.05 9.71
C LEU A 173 -8.05 2.76 10.35
N SER A 174 -8.25 2.57 11.65
CA SER A 174 -7.94 1.32 12.36
C SER A 174 -8.85 0.15 11.95
N PHE A 175 -9.96 0.42 11.27
CA PHE A 175 -10.89 -0.59 10.77
C PHE A 175 -10.62 -0.99 9.30
N THR A 176 -9.60 -0.40 8.66
CA THR A 176 -9.23 -0.74 7.27
C THR A 176 -9.05 -2.24 7.09
N GLY A 177 -9.64 -2.83 6.05
CA GLY A 177 -9.57 -4.28 5.79
C GLY A 177 -10.49 -5.15 6.66
N ILE A 178 -11.26 -4.58 7.59
CA ILE A 178 -12.16 -5.34 8.49
C ILE A 178 -13.59 -5.26 7.99
N SER A 179 -14.19 -6.42 7.75
CA SER A 179 -15.51 -6.57 7.10
C SER A 179 -16.63 -7.06 8.03
N ASN A 180 -16.39 -7.13 9.34
CA ASN A 180 -17.40 -7.57 10.30
C ASN A 180 -18.50 -6.50 10.50
N GLU A 181 -19.61 -6.91 11.12
CA GLU A 181 -20.79 -6.06 11.35
C GLU A 181 -20.44 -4.78 12.11
N GLU A 182 -19.71 -4.89 13.23
CA GLU A 182 -19.28 -3.74 14.05
C GLU A 182 -18.50 -2.70 13.24
N ALA A 183 -17.55 -3.14 12.41
CA ALA A 183 -16.74 -2.26 11.56
C ALA A 183 -17.60 -1.56 10.50
N MET A 184 -18.57 -2.26 9.91
CA MET A 184 -19.48 -1.68 8.93
C MET A 184 -20.49 -0.71 9.56
N GLU A 185 -21.05 -1.05 10.72
CA GLU A 185 -21.93 -0.15 11.49
C GLU A 185 -21.20 1.14 11.86
N PHE A 186 -19.92 1.06 12.26
CA PHE A 186 -19.12 2.22 12.58
C PHE A 186 -18.91 3.12 11.35
N ARG A 187 -18.62 2.54 10.17
CA ARG A 187 -18.52 3.28 8.90
C ARG A 187 -19.83 3.98 8.53
N TRP A 188 -20.96 3.27 8.61
CA TRP A 188 -22.29 3.82 8.31
C TRP A 188 -22.67 4.95 9.25
N LYS A 189 -22.41 4.78 10.55
CA LYS A 189 -22.62 5.83 11.54
C LYS A 189 -21.86 7.11 11.15
N LEU A 190 -20.57 6.99 10.82
CA LEU A 190 -19.77 8.15 10.42
C LEU A 190 -20.21 8.75 9.09
N PHE A 191 -20.63 7.94 8.13
CA PHE A 191 -21.19 8.43 6.88
C PHE A 191 -22.46 9.26 7.13
N ASN A 192 -23.38 8.75 7.96
CA ASN A 192 -24.61 9.45 8.29
C ASN A 192 -24.35 10.77 9.06
N GLU A 193 -23.39 10.77 9.98
CA GLU A 193 -22.91 11.99 10.63
C GLU A 193 -22.32 12.99 9.62
N ALA A 194 -21.52 12.49 8.67
CA ALA A 194 -20.90 13.32 7.64
C ALA A 194 -21.95 13.98 6.73
N VAL A 195 -22.98 13.23 6.34
CA VAL A 195 -24.09 13.73 5.52
C VAL A 195 -24.91 14.77 6.28
N LYS A 196 -25.20 14.52 7.57
CA LYS A 196 -26.05 15.39 8.39
C LYS A 196 -25.44 16.76 8.64
N ASP A 197 -24.18 16.81 9.05
CA ASP A 197 -23.55 18.08 9.45
C ASP A 197 -22.84 18.76 8.26
N ASN A 198 -23.08 18.28 7.03
CA ASN A 198 -22.34 18.67 5.82
C ASN A 198 -20.82 18.69 6.08
N ARG A 199 -20.33 17.66 6.80
CA ARG A 199 -19.00 17.64 7.41
C ARG A 199 -17.88 17.69 6.38
N SER A 200 -16.69 17.97 6.94
CA SER A 200 -15.39 17.94 6.28
C SER A 200 -15.25 16.73 5.34
N PHE A 201 -14.86 17.07 4.13
CA PHE A 201 -14.33 16.21 3.10
C PHE A 201 -13.38 15.10 3.62
N ASP A 202 -12.56 15.40 4.64
CA ASP A 202 -11.61 14.45 5.21
C ASP A 202 -12.29 13.22 5.82
N LEU A 203 -13.48 13.36 6.40
CA LEU A 203 -14.20 12.24 6.98
C LEU A 203 -14.70 11.28 5.90
N LEU A 204 -15.28 11.80 4.80
CA LEU A 204 -15.71 10.98 3.66
C LEU A 204 -14.51 10.25 3.04
N ARG A 205 -13.37 10.94 2.96
CA ARG A 205 -12.09 10.38 2.50
C ARG A 205 -11.65 9.20 3.37
N ASN A 206 -11.64 9.37 4.69
CA ASN A 206 -11.21 8.34 5.63
C ASN A 206 -12.18 7.15 5.67
N ILE A 207 -13.49 7.39 5.53
CA ILE A 207 -14.48 6.31 5.36
C ILE A 207 -14.16 5.50 4.11
N ALA A 208 -13.90 6.15 2.97
CA ALA A 208 -13.54 5.46 1.74
C ALA A 208 -12.26 4.62 1.92
N TYR A 209 -11.18 5.19 2.48
CA TYR A 209 -9.95 4.43 2.73
C TYR A 209 -10.16 3.23 3.64
N SER A 210 -11.00 3.36 4.68
CA SER A 210 -11.30 2.26 5.59
C SER A 210 -11.96 1.05 4.91
N LEU A 211 -12.48 1.20 3.70
CA LEU A 211 -13.10 0.10 2.94
C LEU A 211 -12.08 -0.69 2.10
N ALA A 212 -10.81 -0.29 2.02
CA ALA A 212 -9.78 -1.07 1.35
C ALA A 212 -9.75 -2.51 1.90
N GLY A 213 -9.68 -3.50 1.01
CA GLY A 213 -9.73 -4.93 1.33
C GLY A 213 -11.11 -5.48 1.72
N VAL A 214 -12.17 -4.66 1.77
CA VAL A 214 -13.53 -5.10 2.15
C VAL A 214 -14.36 -5.38 0.90
N ASP A 215 -14.69 -6.66 0.68
CA ASP A 215 -15.38 -7.19 -0.51
C ASP A 215 -16.71 -7.86 -0.13
N ASN A 216 -17.71 -7.06 0.26
CA ASN A 216 -19.07 -7.52 0.57
C ASN A 216 -20.13 -6.53 0.08
N ASP A 217 -21.39 -6.94 0.02
CA ASP A 217 -22.47 -6.11 -0.56
C ASP A 217 -22.62 -4.76 0.14
N ASP A 218 -22.56 -4.75 1.47
CA ASP A 218 -22.69 -3.57 2.31
C ASP A 218 -21.58 -2.52 2.04
N SER A 219 -20.34 -2.99 1.85
CA SER A 219 -19.22 -2.12 1.48
C SER A 219 -19.39 -1.50 0.09
N PHE A 220 -20.04 -2.18 -0.86
CA PHE A 220 -20.34 -1.59 -2.16
C PHE A 220 -21.49 -0.59 -2.08
N GLU A 221 -22.51 -0.87 -1.27
CA GLU A 221 -23.58 0.10 -1.01
C GLU A 221 -23.02 1.40 -0.42
N LEU A 222 -22.10 1.29 0.55
CA LEU A 222 -21.45 2.47 1.10
C LEU A 222 -20.57 3.21 0.07
N ARG A 223 -19.82 2.50 -0.78
CA ARG A 223 -19.06 3.13 -1.89
C ARG A 223 -19.97 3.88 -2.86
N GLU A 224 -21.15 3.33 -3.17
CA GLU A 224 -22.16 4.00 -3.99
C GLU A 224 -22.66 5.28 -3.33
N LYS A 225 -22.99 5.22 -2.03
CA LYS A 225 -23.45 6.38 -1.26
C LYS A 225 -22.38 7.48 -1.14
N LEU A 226 -21.13 7.08 -0.94
CA LEU A 226 -19.99 8.01 -1.00
C LEU A 226 -19.90 8.68 -2.36
N LEU A 227 -19.95 7.89 -3.45
CA LEU A 227 -19.89 8.41 -4.82
C LEU A 227 -21.05 9.36 -5.14
N GLU A 228 -22.28 9.04 -4.71
CA GLU A 228 -23.45 9.90 -4.83
C GLU A 228 -23.23 11.23 -4.10
N LYS A 229 -22.80 11.18 -2.83
CA LYS A 229 -22.61 12.36 -1.99
C LYS A 229 -21.49 13.27 -2.52
N ILE A 230 -20.38 12.70 -2.95
CA ILE A 230 -19.23 13.43 -3.49
C ILE A 230 -19.61 14.13 -4.80
N SER A 231 -20.35 13.46 -5.69
CA SER A 231 -20.77 14.06 -6.97
C SER A 231 -21.81 15.18 -6.84
N GLN A 232 -22.46 15.34 -5.69
CA GLN A 232 -23.39 16.45 -5.45
C GLN A 232 -22.67 17.76 -5.07
N ASN A 233 -21.43 17.67 -4.58
CA ASN A 233 -20.66 18.80 -4.08
C ASN A 233 -19.52 19.15 -5.06
N TYR A 234 -19.84 19.93 -6.11
CA TYR A 234 -18.85 20.44 -7.06
C TYR A 234 -17.84 21.34 -6.36
N SER A 235 -16.69 20.77 -5.99
CA SER A 235 -15.58 21.51 -5.39
C SER A 235 -14.26 20.95 -5.91
N SER A 236 -13.18 21.71 -5.74
CA SER A 236 -11.81 21.27 -6.05
C SER A 236 -11.42 19.94 -5.38
N TYR A 237 -12.09 19.60 -4.27
CA TYR A 237 -11.86 18.40 -3.49
C TYR A 237 -12.55 17.15 -4.05
N GLU A 238 -13.48 17.26 -5.01
CA GLU A 238 -14.17 16.10 -5.58
C GLU A 238 -13.17 15.03 -6.05
N TYR A 239 -12.07 15.44 -6.67
CA TYR A 239 -11.01 14.56 -7.18
C TYR A 239 -10.34 13.71 -6.10
N ASP A 240 -9.93 14.32 -5.00
CA ASP A 240 -9.26 13.61 -3.89
C ASP A 240 -10.19 12.54 -3.29
N ALA A 241 -11.50 12.77 -3.35
CA ALA A 241 -12.50 11.86 -2.81
C ALA A 241 -12.70 10.67 -3.74
N LEU A 242 -12.67 10.93 -5.05
CA LEU A 242 -12.78 9.90 -6.07
C LEU A 242 -11.55 9.01 -6.10
N MET A 243 -10.38 9.61 -5.96
CA MET A 243 -9.14 8.85 -5.71
C MET A 243 -9.31 7.96 -4.49
N SER A 244 -9.87 8.48 -3.40
CA SER A 244 -10.07 7.70 -2.17
C SER A 244 -11.09 6.57 -2.34
N ILE A 245 -12.16 6.78 -3.13
CA ILE A 245 -13.09 5.73 -3.52
C ILE A 245 -12.39 4.69 -4.42
N ALA A 246 -11.57 5.09 -5.38
CA ALA A 246 -10.80 4.16 -6.21
C ALA A 246 -9.82 3.34 -5.36
N MET A 247 -9.09 3.99 -4.45
CA MET A 247 -8.17 3.36 -3.51
C MET A 247 -8.89 2.42 -2.54
N SER A 248 -10.16 2.66 -2.21
CA SER A 248 -10.99 1.75 -1.41
C SER A 248 -11.20 0.37 -2.05
N LEU A 249 -10.90 0.21 -3.34
CA LEU A 249 -10.99 -1.05 -4.07
C LEU A 249 -9.67 -1.86 -4.01
N THR A 250 -8.62 -1.31 -3.41
CA THR A 250 -7.35 -2.03 -3.21
C THR A 250 -7.59 -3.32 -2.44
N GLY A 251 -7.08 -4.44 -2.95
CA GLY A 251 -7.28 -5.77 -2.36
C GLY A 251 -8.67 -6.39 -2.59
N VAL A 252 -9.59 -5.69 -3.28
CA VAL A 252 -10.94 -6.18 -3.62
C VAL A 252 -10.89 -6.80 -5.03
N LYS A 253 -11.22 -8.09 -5.14
CA LYS A 253 -10.96 -8.90 -6.34
C LYS A 253 -12.22 -9.42 -7.03
N SER A 254 -13.41 -9.23 -6.43
CA SER A 254 -14.68 -9.66 -7.02
C SER A 254 -14.96 -9.00 -8.38
N GLN A 255 -15.77 -9.65 -9.22
CA GLN A 255 -16.25 -9.05 -10.47
C GLN A 255 -16.97 -7.71 -10.21
N LYS A 256 -17.73 -7.62 -9.12
CA LYS A 256 -18.41 -6.40 -8.68
C LYS A 256 -17.42 -5.24 -8.50
N SER A 257 -16.20 -5.51 -8.02
CA SER A 257 -15.14 -4.51 -7.90
C SER A 257 -14.61 -4.03 -9.26
N ILE A 258 -14.52 -4.90 -10.26
CA ILE A 258 -14.12 -4.52 -11.63
C ILE A 258 -15.20 -3.65 -12.27
N ASP A 259 -16.46 -4.03 -12.13
CA ASP A 259 -17.60 -3.26 -12.65
C ASP A 259 -17.65 -1.87 -12.00
N PHE A 260 -17.36 -1.79 -10.69
CA PHE A 260 -17.29 -0.52 -9.98
C PHE A 260 -16.11 0.35 -10.46
N ARG A 261 -14.92 -0.22 -10.72
CA ARG A 261 -13.79 0.52 -11.32
C ARG A 261 -14.15 1.09 -12.70
N LYS A 262 -14.82 0.30 -13.54
CA LYS A 262 -15.34 0.75 -14.85
C LYS A 262 -16.37 1.87 -14.71
N LYS A 263 -17.25 1.77 -13.72
CA LYS A 263 -18.23 2.81 -13.39
C LYS A 263 -17.55 4.12 -13.00
N LEU A 264 -16.52 4.06 -12.15
CA LEU A 264 -15.70 5.23 -11.83
C LEU A 264 -15.10 5.80 -13.12
N LEU A 265 -14.38 4.99 -13.89
CA LEU A 265 -13.74 5.45 -15.14
C LEU A 265 -14.74 6.14 -16.08
N LYS A 266 -15.90 5.54 -16.32
CA LYS A 266 -16.96 6.12 -17.18
C LYS A 266 -17.47 7.45 -16.65
N LYS A 267 -17.81 7.53 -15.37
CA LYS A 267 -18.36 8.75 -14.75
C LYS A 267 -17.38 9.94 -14.84
N PHE A 268 -16.09 9.67 -14.97
CA PHE A 268 -15.04 10.68 -15.08
C PHE A 268 -14.54 10.93 -16.49
N GLY A 269 -14.62 9.96 -17.40
CA GLY A 269 -14.33 10.17 -18.82
C GLY A 269 -15.21 11.23 -19.48
N GLU A 270 -16.40 11.48 -18.92
CA GLU A 270 -17.33 12.54 -19.35
C GLU A 270 -16.91 13.96 -18.88
N ARG A 271 -15.81 14.10 -18.12
CA ARG A 271 -15.35 15.38 -17.55
C ARG A 271 -13.97 15.75 -18.07
N GLU A 272 -13.80 17.01 -18.47
CA GLU A 272 -12.61 17.50 -19.18
C GLU A 272 -11.33 17.65 -18.33
N VAL A 273 -11.36 17.56 -16.99
CA VAL A 273 -10.20 17.94 -16.15
C VAL A 273 -9.82 16.85 -15.12
N LYS A 274 -8.51 16.60 -14.96
CA LYS A 274 -7.84 15.74 -13.94
C LYS A 274 -8.08 14.22 -13.98
N GLN A 275 -8.11 13.61 -15.17
CA GLN A 275 -8.29 12.16 -15.30
C GLN A 275 -7.04 11.37 -14.83
N GLU A 276 -5.85 11.96 -14.84
CA GLU A 276 -4.57 11.31 -14.57
C GLU A 276 -4.48 10.70 -13.17
N PHE A 277 -4.85 11.45 -12.12
CA PHE A 277 -4.74 10.97 -10.74
C PHE A 277 -5.74 9.85 -10.44
N LEU A 278 -6.93 9.95 -11.01
CA LEU A 278 -7.92 8.88 -10.90
C LEU A 278 -7.44 7.62 -11.61
N ILE A 279 -6.86 7.75 -12.81
CA ILE A 279 -6.26 6.62 -13.53
C ILE A 279 -5.16 5.97 -12.67
N PHE A 280 -4.31 6.76 -12.02
CA PHE A 280 -3.29 6.22 -11.10
C PHE A 280 -3.92 5.46 -9.92
N SER A 281 -4.94 6.02 -9.27
CA SER A 281 -5.63 5.33 -8.18
C SER A 281 -6.34 4.05 -8.66
N LEU A 282 -6.92 4.05 -9.86
CA LEU A 282 -7.55 2.87 -10.46
C LEU A 282 -6.51 1.79 -10.78
N LEU A 283 -5.37 2.16 -11.40
CA LEU A 283 -4.25 1.24 -11.65
C LEU A 283 -3.70 0.66 -10.36
N THR A 284 -3.47 1.50 -9.35
CA THR A 284 -3.01 1.06 -8.02
C THR A 284 -4.00 0.08 -7.39
N SER A 285 -5.30 0.38 -7.46
CA SER A 285 -6.33 -0.49 -6.90
C SER A 285 -6.44 -1.86 -7.58
N LEU A 286 -5.85 -2.03 -8.78
CA LEU A 286 -5.83 -3.29 -9.51
C LEU A 286 -4.67 -4.22 -9.09
N ALA A 287 -3.74 -3.77 -8.25
CA ALA A 287 -2.68 -4.62 -7.72
C ALA A 287 -3.25 -5.92 -7.11
N GLY A 288 -2.68 -7.06 -7.50
CA GLY A 288 -3.10 -8.39 -7.07
C GLY A 288 -4.43 -8.90 -7.64
N VAL A 289 -5.09 -8.15 -8.54
CA VAL A 289 -6.32 -8.58 -9.23
C VAL A 289 -5.94 -9.27 -10.53
N ASP A 290 -6.14 -10.58 -10.56
CA ASP A 290 -5.72 -11.48 -11.65
C ASP A 290 -6.94 -12.07 -12.37
N SER A 291 -7.46 -11.31 -13.35
CA SER A 291 -8.54 -11.74 -14.25
C SER A 291 -8.39 -11.12 -15.64
N ASP A 292 -8.97 -11.75 -16.66
CA ASP A 292 -8.97 -11.21 -18.03
C ASP A 292 -9.60 -9.83 -18.10
N GLU A 293 -10.69 -9.60 -17.37
CA GLU A 293 -11.37 -8.31 -17.28
C GLU A 293 -10.48 -7.24 -16.63
N SER A 294 -9.68 -7.62 -15.63
CA SER A 294 -8.73 -6.70 -15.00
C SER A 294 -7.55 -6.38 -15.91
N MET A 295 -7.11 -7.31 -16.78
CA MET A 295 -6.08 -7.05 -17.79
C MET A 295 -6.59 -6.07 -18.85
N LYS A 296 -7.81 -6.29 -19.35
CA LYS A 296 -8.47 -5.36 -20.28
C LYS A 296 -8.61 -3.97 -19.69
N LEU A 297 -9.04 -3.88 -18.43
CA LEU A 297 -9.17 -2.59 -17.75
C LEU A 297 -7.82 -1.88 -17.57
N ARG A 298 -6.74 -2.61 -17.28
CA ARG A 298 -5.39 -2.03 -17.25
C ARG A 298 -5.00 -1.42 -18.60
N GLU A 299 -5.22 -2.15 -19.71
CA GLU A 299 -4.97 -1.63 -21.06
C GLU A 299 -5.84 -0.39 -21.36
N GLU A 300 -7.14 -0.44 -21.06
CA GLU A 300 -8.05 0.69 -21.25
C GLU A 300 -7.57 1.95 -20.50
N LEU A 301 -7.17 1.79 -19.23
CA LEU A 301 -6.63 2.88 -18.41
C LEU A 301 -5.33 3.45 -18.99
N TYR A 302 -4.44 2.59 -19.48
CA TYR A 302 -3.18 3.01 -20.10
C TYR A 302 -3.43 3.80 -21.39
N GLU A 303 -4.29 3.30 -22.29
CA GLU A 303 -4.59 3.98 -23.55
C GLU A 303 -5.31 5.31 -23.32
N GLN A 304 -6.27 5.37 -22.38
CA GLN A 304 -6.96 6.60 -22.04
C GLN A 304 -5.97 7.65 -21.50
N PHE A 305 -5.05 7.25 -20.63
CA PHE A 305 -4.02 8.14 -20.12
C PHE A 305 -3.12 8.68 -21.22
N LYS A 306 -2.68 7.82 -22.15
CA LYS A 306 -1.81 8.23 -23.26
C LYS A 306 -2.42 9.34 -24.12
N THR A 307 -3.75 9.35 -24.23
CA THR A 307 -4.50 10.38 -24.97
C THR A 307 -4.88 11.60 -24.13
N THR A 308 -4.70 11.55 -22.81
CA THR A 308 -5.00 12.68 -21.92
C THR A 308 -3.93 13.74 -22.12
N GLU A 309 -4.31 14.95 -22.55
CA GLU A 309 -3.37 16.07 -22.58
C GLU A 309 -2.84 16.32 -21.17
N PHE A 310 -1.53 16.40 -21.03
CA PHE A 310 -0.85 16.52 -19.74
C PHE A 310 -0.96 17.96 -19.22
N GLU A 311 -2.18 18.41 -18.89
CA GLU A 311 -2.44 19.69 -18.19
C GLU A 311 -1.69 19.73 -16.84
N SER A 312 -1.40 18.56 -16.27
CA SER A 312 -0.63 18.42 -15.03
C SER A 312 0.86 18.76 -15.19
N SER A 313 1.40 18.92 -16.41
CA SER A 313 2.78 19.43 -16.56
C SER A 313 2.89 20.87 -16.05
N GLU A 314 1.85 21.67 -16.27
CA GLU A 314 1.75 23.06 -15.82
C GLU A 314 1.56 23.14 -14.30
N ARG A 315 0.70 22.31 -13.71
CA ARG A 315 0.57 22.27 -12.24
C ARG A 315 1.72 21.57 -11.53
N PHE A 316 2.35 20.58 -12.14
CA PHE A 316 3.57 19.98 -11.59
C PHE A 316 4.68 21.02 -11.54
N LEU A 317 4.81 21.85 -12.59
CA LEU A 317 5.65 23.05 -12.59
C LEU A 317 5.26 23.99 -11.46
N ASP A 318 4.00 24.41 -11.38
CA ASP A 318 3.55 25.39 -10.37
C ASP A 318 3.75 24.85 -8.94
N SER A 319 3.48 23.56 -8.70
CA SER A 319 3.67 22.89 -7.40
C SER A 319 5.14 22.78 -6.99
N ARG A 320 6.05 22.79 -7.98
CA ARG A 320 7.50 22.82 -7.80
C ARG A 320 8.06 24.26 -7.84
N GLY A 321 7.18 25.27 -7.90
CA GLY A 321 7.54 26.69 -7.92
C GLY A 321 8.01 27.23 -9.28
N PHE A 322 7.80 26.48 -10.36
CA PHE A 322 8.08 26.93 -11.72
C PHE A 322 6.81 27.53 -12.34
N ASP A 323 6.92 28.72 -12.93
CA ASP A 323 5.81 29.34 -13.67
C ASP A 323 5.59 28.60 -14.99
N SER A 324 4.50 27.84 -15.03
CA SER A 324 4.11 27.03 -16.18
C SER A 324 3.83 27.82 -17.46
N TYR A 325 3.45 29.10 -17.33
CA TYR A 325 3.16 29.98 -18.46
C TYR A 325 4.43 30.50 -19.15
N THR A 326 5.58 30.45 -18.48
CA THR A 326 6.87 30.93 -19.01
C THR A 326 7.86 29.80 -19.30
N ALA A 327 7.51 28.54 -19.01
CA ALA A 327 8.32 27.39 -19.34
C ALA A 327 8.40 27.17 -20.86
N ASP A 328 9.62 27.17 -21.40
CA ASP A 328 9.91 26.79 -22.81
C ASP A 328 9.37 25.37 -23.10
N GLU A 329 8.91 25.13 -24.33
CA GLU A 329 8.47 23.83 -24.84
C GLU A 329 9.43 22.68 -24.51
N LYS A 330 10.75 22.92 -24.43
CA LYS A 330 11.71 21.88 -23.98
C LYS A 330 11.47 21.41 -22.55
N ILE A 331 11.10 22.31 -21.63
CA ILE A 331 10.77 21.99 -20.24
C ILE A 331 9.44 21.25 -20.19
N LYS A 332 8.43 21.72 -20.93
CA LYS A 332 7.13 21.05 -21.04
C LYS A 332 7.28 19.63 -21.58
N GLU A 333 8.11 19.43 -22.59
CA GLU A 333 8.42 18.12 -23.16
C GLU A 333 9.17 17.21 -22.17
N GLY A 334 10.14 17.75 -21.42
CA GLY A 334 10.82 17.02 -20.35
C GLY A 334 9.85 16.51 -19.28
N LEU A 335 8.84 17.32 -18.93
CA LEU A 335 7.84 16.95 -17.94
C LEU A 335 6.78 15.99 -18.47
N ARG A 336 6.38 16.10 -19.74
CA ARG A 336 5.56 15.06 -20.37
C ARG A 336 6.25 13.71 -20.28
N LYS A 337 7.57 13.65 -20.50
CA LYS A 337 8.36 12.42 -20.34
C LYS A 337 8.37 11.91 -18.90
N GLU A 338 8.55 12.78 -17.90
CA GLU A 338 8.47 12.38 -16.49
C GLU A 338 7.06 11.91 -16.09
N GLY A 339 6.02 12.56 -16.61
CA GLY A 339 4.63 12.16 -16.43
C GLY A 339 4.33 10.77 -17.00
N ILE A 340 4.83 10.49 -18.20
CA ILE A 340 4.75 9.17 -18.83
C ILE A 340 5.52 8.12 -18.00
N LYS A 341 6.70 8.45 -17.46
CA LYS A 341 7.42 7.54 -16.55
C LYS A 341 6.59 7.22 -15.30
N TYR A 342 5.96 8.23 -14.71
CA TYR A 342 5.12 8.04 -13.53
C TYR A 342 3.88 7.18 -13.84
N LEU A 343 3.26 7.34 -15.02
CA LEU A 343 2.23 6.41 -15.48
C LEU A 343 2.77 5.00 -15.63
N LEU A 344 3.87 4.84 -16.37
CA LEU A 344 4.46 3.52 -16.63
C LEU A 344 4.80 2.81 -15.32
N PHE A 345 5.26 3.56 -14.31
CA PHE A 345 5.46 3.04 -12.96
C PHE A 345 4.16 2.54 -12.32
N ASN A 346 3.08 3.33 -12.33
CA ASN A 346 1.78 2.90 -11.77
C ASN A 346 1.15 1.73 -12.55
N PHE A 347 1.30 1.76 -13.88
CA PHE A 347 0.87 0.67 -14.75
C PHE A 347 1.63 -0.61 -14.42
N ALA A 348 2.94 -0.53 -14.22
CA ALA A 348 3.77 -1.65 -13.80
C ALA A 348 3.41 -2.16 -12.39
N ALA A 349 3.22 -1.24 -11.43
CA ALA A 349 2.78 -1.56 -10.06
C ALA A 349 1.42 -2.26 -10.04
N SER A 350 0.52 -1.96 -10.98
CA SER A 350 -0.78 -2.64 -11.09
C SER A 350 -0.66 -4.14 -11.38
N PHE A 351 0.50 -4.62 -11.87
CA PHE A 351 0.79 -6.05 -12.08
C PHE A 351 1.38 -6.73 -10.85
N ALA A 352 1.57 -6.03 -9.72
CA ALA A 352 2.07 -6.62 -8.49
C ALA A 352 1.21 -7.82 -8.09
N GLY A 353 1.83 -8.99 -7.91
CA GLY A 353 1.13 -10.23 -7.54
C GLY A 353 0.29 -10.88 -8.66
N VAL A 354 0.43 -10.43 -9.91
CA VAL A 354 -0.23 -11.03 -11.09
C VAL A 354 0.80 -11.79 -11.93
N ASN A 355 0.62 -13.10 -12.04
CA ASN A 355 1.56 -14.01 -12.68
C ASN A 355 0.85 -14.90 -13.71
N ASN A 356 0.29 -14.29 -14.75
CA ASN A 356 -0.36 -14.99 -15.85
C ASN A 356 0.28 -14.61 -17.21
N SER A 357 0.04 -15.41 -18.24
CA SER A 357 0.62 -15.20 -19.57
C SER A 357 0.21 -13.87 -20.22
N LYS A 358 -1.00 -13.39 -19.95
CA LYS A 358 -1.48 -12.11 -20.46
C LYS A 358 -0.76 -10.94 -19.79
N ALA A 359 -0.52 -11.00 -18.48
CA ALA A 359 0.27 -10.00 -17.78
C ALA A 359 1.69 -9.92 -18.36
N GLU A 360 2.33 -11.05 -18.64
CA GLU A 360 3.64 -11.09 -19.29
C GLU A 360 3.62 -10.52 -20.73
N GLU A 361 2.56 -10.79 -21.49
CA GLU A 361 2.35 -10.18 -22.81
C GLU A 361 2.24 -8.66 -22.71
N LEU A 362 1.44 -8.14 -21.76
CA LEU A 362 1.27 -6.70 -21.56
C LEU A 362 2.57 -6.04 -21.08
N LYS A 363 3.29 -6.67 -20.15
CA LYS A 363 4.59 -6.17 -19.69
C LYS A 363 5.56 -6.04 -20.87
N LYS A 364 5.66 -7.07 -21.72
CA LYS A 364 6.48 -7.02 -22.93
C LYS A 364 6.00 -5.94 -23.91
N LYS A 365 4.69 -5.85 -24.16
CA LYS A 365 4.11 -4.88 -25.10
C LYS A 365 4.42 -3.43 -24.71
N TYR A 366 4.33 -3.09 -23.43
CA TYR A 366 4.35 -1.69 -22.98
C TYR A 366 5.69 -1.23 -22.38
N PHE A 367 6.54 -2.14 -21.93
CA PHE A 367 7.81 -1.78 -21.30
C PHE A 367 9.05 -2.13 -22.13
N ILE A 368 8.93 -2.82 -23.28
CA ILE A 368 10.11 -3.18 -24.10
C ILE A 368 10.93 -1.97 -24.55
N ASP A 369 10.26 -0.85 -24.85
CA ASP A 369 10.91 0.41 -25.24
C ASP A 369 11.31 1.28 -24.04
N ASN A 370 11.00 0.83 -22.82
CA ASN A 370 11.36 1.47 -21.55
C ASN A 370 12.07 0.43 -20.65
N PRO A 371 13.25 -0.08 -21.08
CA PRO A 371 13.93 -1.18 -20.39
C PRO A 371 14.24 -0.85 -18.93
N ASP A 372 14.50 0.41 -18.59
CA ASP A 372 14.70 0.86 -17.22
C ASP A 372 13.47 0.59 -16.32
N ILE A 373 12.26 0.68 -16.88
CA ILE A 373 11.01 0.38 -16.16
C ILE A 373 10.71 -1.12 -16.22
N PHE A 374 10.94 -1.77 -17.37
CA PHE A 374 10.76 -3.21 -17.50
C PHE A 374 11.64 -3.99 -16.51
N ASP A 375 12.89 -3.59 -16.35
CA ASP A 375 13.87 -4.26 -15.50
C ASP A 375 13.51 -4.14 -14.01
N ILE A 376 12.98 -3.00 -13.56
CA ILE A 376 12.49 -2.81 -12.18
C ILE A 376 11.43 -3.86 -11.82
N PHE A 377 10.53 -4.20 -12.74
CA PHE A 377 9.37 -5.05 -12.45
C PHE A 377 9.52 -6.52 -12.89
N THR A 378 10.35 -6.83 -13.89
CA THR A 378 10.50 -8.19 -14.43
C THR A 378 11.74 -8.93 -13.94
N LYS A 379 12.83 -8.22 -13.62
CA LYS A 379 14.10 -8.83 -13.15
C LYS A 379 14.18 -9.00 -11.63
N SER A 380 13.09 -8.77 -10.90
CA SER A 380 12.98 -9.11 -9.47
C SER A 380 12.94 -10.63 -9.21
N SER A 381 13.01 -11.45 -10.27
CA SER A 381 13.47 -12.83 -10.24
C SER A 381 14.37 -13.10 -11.46
N PHE A 382 15.63 -13.48 -11.21
CA PHE A 382 16.67 -13.98 -12.14
C PHE A 382 17.47 -12.99 -13.04
N THR A 383 18.74 -12.81 -12.60
CA THR A 383 20.05 -12.76 -13.33
C THR A 383 20.30 -11.83 -14.53
N GLU A 384 21.35 -11.01 -14.33
CA GLU A 384 22.29 -10.39 -15.31
C GLU A 384 21.81 -9.22 -16.20
N SER A 385 22.04 -7.98 -15.75
CA SER A 385 23.01 -7.03 -16.36
C SER A 385 22.96 -5.67 -15.64
N ILE A 386 24.13 -5.02 -15.56
CA ILE A 386 24.44 -3.86 -14.73
C ILE A 386 24.18 -2.55 -15.50
N SER A 387 23.82 -1.51 -14.75
CA SER A 387 23.74 -0.08 -15.11
C SER A 387 22.38 0.50 -15.54
N PHE A 388 21.34 0.35 -14.71
CA PHE A 388 20.58 1.48 -14.13
C PHE A 388 19.55 0.93 -13.12
N LYS A 389 19.74 1.30 -11.85
CA LYS A 389 18.80 1.31 -10.71
C LYS A 389 17.96 0.05 -10.44
N ALA A 390 18.52 -0.80 -9.57
CA ALA A 390 17.81 -1.84 -8.84
C ALA A 390 16.81 -1.23 -7.84
N THR A 391 15.57 -1.01 -8.25
CA THR A 391 14.46 -0.75 -7.31
C THR A 391 13.80 -2.08 -6.95
N LEU A 392 14.44 -2.84 -6.06
CA LEU A 392 13.93 -4.10 -5.55
C LEU A 392 12.85 -3.80 -4.50
N MET A 393 11.65 -3.42 -4.93
CA MET A 393 10.55 -3.14 -3.99
C MET A 393 9.97 -4.45 -3.47
N ALA A 394 10.33 -4.81 -2.24
CA ALA A 394 9.52 -5.73 -1.46
C ALA A 394 8.16 -5.09 -1.19
N LYS A 395 7.22 -5.33 -2.12
CA LYS A 395 5.74 -5.26 -2.03
C LYS A 395 5.18 -4.34 -0.94
N SER A 396 5.65 -3.11 -0.92
CA SER A 396 5.13 -2.02 -0.12
C SER A 396 5.70 -0.74 -0.72
N TYR A 397 4.82 0.18 -1.14
CA TYR A 397 5.23 1.48 -1.67
C TYR A 397 4.78 2.55 -0.70
N PHE A 398 5.69 3.44 -0.33
CA PHE A 398 5.41 4.59 0.51
C PHE A 398 5.03 5.77 -0.39
N THR A 399 3.85 6.34 -0.20
CA THR A 399 3.51 7.69 -0.69
C THR A 399 3.73 8.68 0.46
N ASP A 400 3.96 9.96 0.15
CA ASP A 400 4.21 11.02 1.15
C ASP A 400 3.11 11.15 2.23
N HIS A 401 1.96 10.48 2.03
CA HIS A 401 0.82 10.50 2.94
C HIS A 401 0.32 9.11 3.38
N TRP A 402 0.75 8.00 2.76
CA TRP A 402 0.32 6.64 3.13
C TRP A 402 1.33 5.57 2.73
N PRO A 403 1.58 4.56 3.57
CA PRO A 403 2.08 3.29 3.08
C PRO A 403 0.96 2.56 2.33
N ILE A 404 1.12 2.40 1.01
CA ILE A 404 0.32 1.45 0.23
C ILE A 404 1.00 0.10 0.43
N PHE A 405 0.49 -0.65 1.40
CA PHE A 405 0.86 -2.05 1.55
C PHE A 405 0.23 -2.79 0.38
N ASP A 406 1.04 -3.20 -0.58
CA ASP A 406 0.66 -4.35 -1.39
C ASP A 406 0.38 -5.45 -0.40
N ALA A 407 -0.91 -5.75 -0.25
CA ALA A 407 -1.34 -6.97 0.36
C ALA A 407 -0.86 -8.12 -0.54
N ILE A 408 0.43 -8.50 -0.45
CA ILE A 408 0.55 -9.80 0.20
C ILE A 408 -0.01 -9.53 1.59
N VAL A 409 -1.27 -9.90 1.80
CA VAL A 409 -1.57 -10.54 3.07
C VAL A 409 -0.58 -11.69 3.10
N CYS A 410 0.64 -11.44 3.59
CA CYS A 410 1.47 -12.48 4.17
C CYS A 410 0.63 -12.88 5.37
N ARG A 411 -0.40 -13.69 5.10
CA ARG A 411 -1.21 -14.40 6.07
C ARG A 411 -0.36 -15.53 6.63
N TYR A 412 0.91 -15.24 6.88
CA TYR A 412 1.95 -16.15 7.28
C TYR A 412 3.01 -15.31 7.99
N GLY A 413 2.58 -14.52 8.98
CA GLY A 413 3.34 -14.50 10.21
C GLY A 413 3.40 -15.96 10.67
N TYR A 414 4.58 -16.56 10.60
CA TYR A 414 4.84 -17.80 11.33
C TYR A 414 4.71 -17.47 12.81
N GLU A 415 3.54 -17.72 13.37
CA GLU A 415 3.37 -17.84 14.82
C GLU A 415 3.09 -19.31 15.09
N LYS A 416 4.04 -19.95 15.75
CA LYS A 416 3.84 -21.22 16.46
C LYS A 416 3.22 -20.92 17.81
#